data_AF-A0A382BFN0-F1
#
_entry.id   AF-A0A382BFN0-F1
#
_cell.length_a   1.000
_cell.length_b   1.000
_cell.length_c   1.000
_cell.angle_alpha   90.00
_cell.angle_beta   90.00
_cell.angle_gamma   90.00
#
_symmetry.space_group_name_H-M   'P 1'
#
loop_
_entity.id
_entity.type
_entity.pdbx_description
1 polymer ?
#
loop_
_entity_poly.entity_id
_entity_poly.type
_entity_poly.pdbx_seq_one_letter_code
_entity_poly.pdbx_strand_id
1 'polypeptide(L)'
;MFVVYQFRTGLGWFLLLGFITADLYAIPTVTNVSSTTADGTYGPGDTLDVTVIFSEIVNVDTGSVRCGDFLINSLPFTHQYTNVGMADDWNVNGTDGVDVAYTLILSDTTTISVTNCAVFTDYDTKLEIFTFDGDCDTTYTTAISTGDYNDDNSACTISSVDPPRFAALLSDVTLAPGTYFVVVDGYNGKTGNYQLDITEITGRFENDNYALNDSIIETSDHPEFLYIEDYNYEVNKLGRDGYRAWEIKEMLSITDTDPIVSSRTSGTNTPKIILETGATDSAAYYVSGTGTTTILFQYVIQSGDSSNDLDYISTSALEENGGTIRDVNFNDAILTLPTPGTAGSLAANKALVIDGIAPTVVSVSSTS
;
A
#
# COMPACT_ATOMS: atom_id res chain seq x y z
N MET A 1 33.00 16.58 19.64
CA MET A 1 33.70 17.85 19.31
C MET A 1 33.40 18.86 20.41
N PHE A 2 34.40 19.54 21.00
CA PHE A 2 34.16 20.53 22.06
C PHE A 2 33.89 21.89 21.43
N VAL A 3 32.83 22.59 21.87
CA VAL A 3 32.66 24.02 21.56
C VAL A 3 33.00 24.82 22.81
N VAL A 4 34.06 25.60 22.72
CA VAL A 4 34.50 26.50 23.80
C VAL A 4 33.80 27.84 23.58
N TYR A 5 32.81 28.13 24.42
CA TYR A 5 32.24 29.47 24.46
C TYR A 5 33.06 30.33 25.42
N GLN A 6 33.68 31.40 24.90
CA GLN A 6 34.32 32.42 25.72
C GLN A 6 33.36 33.58 25.92
N PHE A 7 32.93 33.80 27.15
CA PHE A 7 32.17 34.99 27.53
C PHE A 7 33.05 35.91 28.37
N ARG A 8 33.01 37.21 28.03
CA ARG A 8 33.70 38.25 28.76
C ARG A 8 32.69 38.99 29.63
N THR A 9 32.81 38.84 30.94
CA THR A 9 32.11 39.72 31.89
C THR A 9 33.10 40.76 32.41
N GLY A 10 32.59 41.83 33.04
CA GLY A 10 33.42 42.92 33.57
C GLY A 10 34.48 42.50 34.62
N LEU A 11 34.49 41.23 35.05
CA LEU A 11 35.38 40.67 36.07
C LEU A 11 36.34 39.58 35.55
N GLY A 12 36.32 39.22 34.27
CA GLY A 12 37.28 38.27 33.69
C GLY A 12 36.70 37.30 32.65
N TRP A 13 37.54 36.37 32.21
CA TRP A 13 37.18 35.28 31.28
C TRP A 13 36.62 34.09 32.07
N PHE A 14 35.44 33.63 31.69
CA PHE A 14 34.88 32.35 32.15
C PHE A 14 34.88 31.34 31.00
N LEU A 15 35.39 30.14 31.25
CA LEU A 15 35.29 29.00 30.33
C LEU A 15 34.08 28.16 30.73
N LEU A 16 33.07 28.09 29.87
CA LEU A 16 31.97 27.13 30.02
C LEU A 16 32.21 25.99 29.03
N LEU A 17 32.48 24.79 29.55
CA LEU A 17 32.53 23.57 28.75
C LEU A 17 31.10 23.07 28.56
N GLY A 18 30.51 23.36 27.39
CA GLY A 18 29.25 22.76 26.96
C GLY A 18 29.50 21.40 26.34
N PHE A 19 28.86 20.35 26.86
CA PHE A 19 28.79 19.07 26.17
C PHE A 19 27.77 19.21 25.04
N ILE A 20 28.25 19.23 23.80
CA ILE A 20 27.43 18.81 22.66
C ILE A 20 27.72 17.33 22.52
N THR A 21 26.79 16.49 22.95
CA THR A 21 26.72 15.11 22.46
C THR A 21 26.28 15.22 21.01
N ALA A 22 27.24 15.48 20.12
CA ALA A 22 27.05 15.16 18.72
C ALA A 22 27.00 13.64 18.70
N ASP A 23 25.83 13.09 18.35
CA ASP A 23 25.73 11.70 17.97
C ASP A 23 26.67 11.51 16.78
N LEU A 24 27.86 10.99 17.08
CA LEU A 24 28.86 10.68 16.10
C LEU A 24 28.83 9.17 15.98
N TYR A 25 28.16 8.69 14.93
CA TYR A 25 28.42 7.39 14.33
C TYR A 25 27.76 6.16 14.95
N ALA A 26 26.70 6.30 15.76
CA ALA A 26 25.84 5.15 16.01
C ALA A 26 25.13 4.79 14.69
N ILE A 27 25.17 3.51 14.31
CA ILE A 27 24.36 3.00 13.20
C ILE A 27 23.06 2.52 13.83
N PRO A 28 21.88 2.93 13.33
CA PRO A 28 20.62 2.47 13.89
C PRO A 28 20.53 0.95 13.85
N THR A 29 20.15 0.33 14.95
CA THR A 29 19.97 -1.13 15.05
C THR A 29 18.58 -1.42 15.58
N VAL A 30 17.95 -2.49 15.10
CA VAL A 30 16.71 -2.98 15.71
C VAL A 30 17.00 -3.49 17.12
N THR A 31 16.22 -3.01 18.09
CA THR A 31 16.34 -3.38 19.51
C THR A 31 15.17 -4.19 20.01
N ASN A 32 14.00 -4.04 19.40
CA ASN A 32 12.77 -4.68 19.83
C ASN A 32 11.75 -4.76 18.70
N VAL A 33 10.93 -5.81 18.69
CA VAL A 33 9.73 -5.95 17.85
C VAL A 33 8.55 -6.24 18.78
N SER A 34 7.47 -5.48 18.66
CA SER A 34 6.28 -5.63 19.50
C SER A 34 5.01 -5.32 18.71
N SER A 35 3.87 -5.17 19.37
CA SER A 35 2.60 -4.84 18.75
C SER A 35 1.76 -3.95 19.67
N THR A 36 1.05 -3.00 19.08
CA THR A 36 -0.01 -2.23 19.77
C THR A 36 -1.33 -2.99 19.82
N THR A 37 -1.49 -4.03 19.00
CA THR A 37 -2.64 -4.94 19.05
C THR A 37 -2.64 -5.69 20.38
N ALA A 38 -3.83 -5.88 20.97
CA ALA A 38 -3.98 -6.61 22.22
C ALA A 38 -3.56 -8.08 22.07
N ASP A 39 -3.22 -8.75 23.16
CA ASP A 39 -3.03 -10.21 23.11
C ASP A 39 -4.39 -10.88 22.86
N GLY A 40 -4.44 -11.90 22.00
CA GLY A 40 -5.70 -12.50 21.60
C GLY A 40 -5.60 -13.42 20.39
N THR A 41 -6.77 -13.83 19.91
CA THR A 41 -6.94 -14.63 18.70
C THR A 41 -7.63 -13.79 17.64
N TYR A 42 -7.10 -13.83 16.43
CA TYR A 42 -7.50 -13.01 15.30
C TYR A 42 -7.74 -13.90 14.08
N GLY A 43 -8.76 -13.57 13.30
CA GLY A 43 -9.15 -14.29 12.09
C GLY A 43 -8.91 -13.49 10.81
N PRO A 44 -9.30 -14.01 9.64
CA PRO A 44 -9.16 -13.31 8.37
C PRO A 44 -9.82 -11.94 8.42
N GLY A 45 -9.10 -10.92 7.94
CA GLY A 45 -9.57 -9.54 7.83
C GLY A 45 -9.20 -8.69 9.03
N ASP A 46 -8.89 -9.31 10.18
CA ASP A 46 -8.36 -8.59 11.32
C ASP A 46 -7.00 -7.98 10.99
N THR A 47 -6.76 -6.80 11.57
CA THR A 47 -5.53 -6.04 11.37
C THR A 47 -4.62 -6.12 12.60
N LEU A 48 -3.36 -6.48 12.36
CA LEU A 48 -2.30 -6.55 13.36
C LEU A 48 -1.26 -5.45 13.12
N ASP A 49 -1.07 -4.59 14.11
CA ASP A 49 -0.04 -3.57 14.10
C ASP A 49 1.27 -4.13 14.65
N VAL A 50 2.33 -4.15 13.86
CA VAL A 50 3.68 -4.60 14.27
C VAL A 50 4.58 -3.38 14.41
N THR A 51 5.21 -3.21 15.56
CA THR A 51 6.12 -2.09 15.84
C THR A 51 7.56 -2.57 15.88
N VAL A 52 8.44 -1.93 15.13
CA VAL A 52 9.89 -2.17 15.18
C VAL A 52 10.56 -0.95 15.82
N ILE A 53 11.36 -1.19 16.86
CA ILE A 53 12.01 -0.15 17.65
C ILE A 53 13.52 -0.16 17.38
N PHE A 54 14.05 0.98 16.96
CA PHE A 54 15.46 1.22 16.68
C PHE A 54 16.18 1.85 17.87
N SER A 55 17.51 1.68 17.91
CA SER A 55 18.40 2.28 18.91
C SER A 55 18.44 3.81 18.85
N GLU A 56 18.02 4.41 17.74
CA GLU A 56 17.97 5.84 17.50
C GLU A 56 16.88 6.18 16.46
N ILE A 57 16.73 7.47 16.16
CA ILE A 57 15.72 7.95 15.21
C ILE A 57 16.07 7.48 13.80
N VAL A 58 15.10 6.88 13.12
CA VAL A 58 15.21 6.49 11.71
C VAL A 58 14.17 7.24 10.87
N ASN A 59 14.55 7.50 9.63
CA ASN A 59 13.72 7.99 8.56
C ASN A 59 13.50 6.83 7.59
N VAL A 60 12.23 6.58 7.29
CA VAL A 60 11.84 5.64 6.25
C VAL A 60 11.59 6.43 4.98
N ASP A 61 12.32 6.10 3.92
CA ASP A 61 12.12 6.65 2.58
C ASP A 61 11.51 5.56 1.70
N THR A 62 10.28 5.80 1.23
CA THR A 62 9.58 4.89 0.33
C THR A 62 9.72 5.30 -1.14
N GLY A 63 10.77 6.03 -1.47
CA GLY A 63 11.02 6.57 -2.79
C GLY A 63 10.66 8.05 -2.90
N SER A 64 11.20 8.68 -3.95
CA SER A 64 10.87 10.07 -4.28
C SER A 64 9.64 10.11 -5.18
N VAL A 65 8.85 11.18 -5.05
CA VAL A 65 7.78 11.55 -5.99
C VAL A 65 8.32 11.72 -7.42
N ARG A 66 9.64 11.91 -7.61
CA ARG A 66 10.30 12.10 -8.91
C ARG A 66 9.59 13.20 -9.73
N CYS A 67 9.08 12.85 -10.91
CA CYS A 67 8.39 13.78 -11.82
C CYS A 67 6.86 13.64 -11.75
N GLY A 68 6.35 12.88 -10.77
CA GLY A 68 4.93 12.87 -10.46
C GLY A 68 4.56 14.00 -9.51
N ASP A 69 3.28 14.07 -9.16
CA ASP A 69 2.73 14.94 -8.11
C ASP A 69 2.60 14.17 -6.79
N PHE A 70 2.32 12.87 -6.88
CA PHE A 70 2.10 11.98 -5.74
C PHE A 70 2.94 10.71 -5.84
N LEU A 71 3.20 10.10 -4.69
CA LEU A 71 3.85 8.80 -4.60
C LEU A 71 2.81 7.74 -4.23
N ILE A 72 2.75 6.67 -5.01
CA ILE A 72 2.01 5.46 -4.65
C ILE A 72 2.90 4.65 -3.71
N ASN A 73 2.67 4.82 -2.40
CA ASN A 73 3.45 4.18 -1.36
C ASN A 73 3.13 2.69 -1.22
N SER A 74 1.90 2.27 -1.47
CA SER A 74 1.48 0.88 -1.40
C SER A 74 0.35 0.59 -2.36
N LEU A 75 0.22 -0.67 -2.75
CA LEU A 75 -0.93 -1.24 -3.41
C LEU A 75 -1.71 -2.15 -2.44
N PRO A 76 -3.05 -2.04 -2.40
CA PRO A 76 -3.86 -1.12 -3.18
C PRO A 76 -3.66 0.32 -2.71
N PHE A 77 -3.92 1.22 -3.65
CA PHE A 77 -3.83 2.66 -3.46
C PHE A 77 -5.17 3.28 -3.80
N THR A 78 -5.68 4.13 -2.92
CA THR A 78 -6.88 4.94 -3.17
C THR A 78 -6.56 6.39 -2.83
N HIS A 79 -6.86 7.29 -3.76
CA HIS A 79 -6.71 8.73 -3.54
C HIS A 79 -7.83 9.51 -4.22
N GLN A 80 -8.49 10.39 -3.45
CA GLN A 80 -9.46 11.35 -3.98
C GLN A 80 -8.78 12.69 -4.17
N TYR A 81 -8.87 13.25 -5.38
CA TYR A 81 -8.21 14.51 -5.73
C TYR A 81 -8.93 15.25 -6.86
N THR A 82 -8.37 16.37 -7.31
CA THR A 82 -8.87 17.14 -8.46
C THR A 82 -7.72 17.53 -9.37
N ASN A 83 -7.91 17.42 -10.70
CA ASN A 83 -6.95 17.95 -11.67
C ASN A 83 -7.20 19.46 -11.95
N VAL A 84 -8.18 20.10 -11.31
CA VAL A 84 -8.44 21.53 -11.55
C VAL A 84 -7.25 22.39 -11.11
N GLY A 85 -6.64 23.09 -12.07
CA GLY A 85 -5.53 24.01 -11.81
C GLY A 85 -4.17 23.34 -11.66
N MET A 86 -4.06 22.05 -11.99
CA MET A 86 -2.78 21.35 -12.10
C MET A 86 -2.05 21.74 -13.40
N ALA A 87 -0.83 21.25 -13.54
CA ALA A 87 -0.03 21.46 -14.74
C ALA A 87 -0.45 20.51 -15.87
N ASP A 88 0.09 20.75 -17.06
CA ASP A 88 -0.11 19.96 -18.28
C ASP A 88 1.31 19.58 -18.72
N ASP A 89 1.83 18.54 -18.07
CA ASP A 89 3.23 18.13 -18.12
C ASP A 89 3.42 16.80 -18.87
N TRP A 90 2.38 15.96 -18.90
CA TRP A 90 2.35 14.61 -19.48
C TRP A 90 1.46 14.55 -20.71
N ASN A 91 2.07 14.32 -21.88
CA ASN A 91 1.35 14.25 -23.14
C ASN A 91 0.54 12.95 -23.28
N VAL A 92 -0.71 12.96 -22.80
CA VAL A 92 -1.63 11.83 -22.85
C VAL A 92 -2.25 11.69 -24.25
N ASN A 93 -2.37 10.45 -24.73
CA ASN A 93 -2.78 10.19 -26.11
C ASN A 93 -4.18 10.76 -26.47
N GLY A 94 -4.30 11.26 -27.70
CA GLY A 94 -5.54 11.69 -28.33
C GLY A 94 -5.90 13.16 -28.10
N THR A 95 -6.05 13.56 -26.84
CA THR A 95 -6.26 14.97 -26.44
C THR A 95 -5.53 15.21 -25.14
N ASP A 96 -4.69 16.24 -25.17
CA ASP A 96 -3.77 16.65 -24.12
C ASP A 96 -4.42 17.76 -23.29
N GLY A 97 -4.11 17.78 -22.00
CA GLY A 97 -4.81 18.61 -21.03
C GLY A 97 -4.18 18.57 -19.65
N VAL A 98 -4.86 19.21 -18.70
CA VAL A 98 -4.36 19.29 -17.34
C VAL A 98 -4.36 17.91 -16.69
N ASP A 99 -3.18 17.49 -16.23
CA ASP A 99 -2.92 16.16 -15.73
C ASP A 99 -2.50 16.14 -14.25
N VAL A 100 -2.56 14.94 -13.68
CA VAL A 100 -1.96 14.61 -12.37
C VAL A 100 -1.25 13.28 -12.50
N ALA A 101 0.01 13.25 -12.09
CA ALA A 101 0.84 12.06 -12.20
C ALA A 101 1.14 11.42 -10.85
N TYR A 102 0.97 10.11 -10.80
CA TYR A 102 1.25 9.28 -9.64
C TYR A 102 2.44 8.40 -9.92
N THR A 103 3.50 8.60 -9.14
CA THR A 103 4.72 7.79 -9.25
C THR A 103 4.50 6.44 -8.61
N LEU A 104 4.53 5.40 -9.45
CA LEU A 104 4.51 4.00 -9.06
C LEU A 104 5.91 3.43 -9.27
N ILE A 105 6.51 2.88 -8.23
CA ILE A 105 7.78 2.16 -8.36
C ILE A 105 7.43 0.69 -8.20
N LEU A 106 8.07 -0.19 -9.00
CA LEU A 106 7.95 -1.66 -8.95
C LEU A 106 9.32 -2.34 -8.79
N SER A 107 9.48 -3.24 -7.81
CA SER A 107 10.69 -4.05 -7.53
C SER A 107 10.65 -5.43 -8.17
N ASP A 108 9.43 -5.93 -8.40
CA ASP A 108 9.14 -7.23 -8.99
C ASP A 108 8.15 -7.02 -10.15
N THR A 109 7.98 -8.04 -10.99
CA THR A 109 6.91 -8.01 -12.00
C THR A 109 5.56 -8.02 -11.28
N THR A 110 4.72 -7.02 -11.56
CA THR A 110 3.44 -6.82 -10.89
C THR A 110 2.34 -6.61 -11.92
N THR A 111 1.20 -7.28 -11.72
CA THR A 111 -0.02 -7.04 -12.51
C THR A 111 -0.96 -6.16 -11.70
N ILE A 112 -1.46 -5.06 -12.29
CA ILE A 112 -2.32 -4.09 -11.61
C ILE A 112 -3.62 -3.81 -12.38
N SER A 113 -4.64 -3.37 -11.64
CA SER A 113 -5.92 -2.83 -12.13
C SER A 113 -6.05 -1.39 -11.64
N VAL A 114 -6.23 -0.43 -12.55
CA VAL A 114 -6.29 1.02 -12.27
C VAL A 114 -7.64 1.56 -12.72
N THR A 115 -8.36 2.30 -11.89
CA THR A 115 -9.64 2.90 -12.30
C THR A 115 -9.95 4.22 -11.63
N ASN A 116 -10.70 5.06 -12.34
CA ASN A 116 -11.35 6.23 -11.77
C ASN A 116 -12.86 6.08 -11.57
N CYS A 117 -13.41 4.87 -11.71
CA CYS A 117 -14.84 4.65 -11.54
C CYS A 117 -15.23 4.70 -10.05
N ALA A 118 -15.63 5.88 -9.59
CA ALA A 118 -16.11 6.13 -8.25
C ALA A 118 -17.11 7.28 -8.25
N VAL A 119 -18.00 7.33 -7.25
CA VAL A 119 -18.99 8.41 -7.08
C VAL A 119 -18.31 9.78 -7.02
N PHE A 120 -17.11 9.87 -6.45
CA PHE A 120 -16.35 11.11 -6.35
C PHE A 120 -15.84 11.62 -7.71
N THR A 121 -15.79 10.76 -8.73
CA THR A 121 -15.37 11.13 -10.09
C THR A 121 -16.52 11.79 -10.84
N ASP A 122 -16.34 13.06 -11.21
CA ASP A 122 -17.39 13.92 -11.76
C ASP A 122 -17.10 14.47 -13.17
N TYR A 123 -15.99 14.05 -13.78
CA TYR A 123 -15.64 14.35 -15.16
C TYR A 123 -15.15 13.12 -15.91
N ASP A 124 -15.11 13.27 -17.23
CA ASP A 124 -14.70 12.27 -18.20
C ASP A 124 -13.17 12.18 -18.22
N THR A 125 -12.66 11.14 -17.56
CA THR A 125 -11.24 10.96 -17.20
C THR A 125 -10.50 10.15 -18.25
N LYS A 126 -9.19 10.32 -18.34
CA LYS A 126 -8.28 9.45 -19.08
C LYS A 126 -7.20 8.91 -18.16
N LEU A 127 -6.79 7.68 -18.41
CA LEU A 127 -5.64 7.05 -17.79
C LEU A 127 -4.62 6.67 -18.86
N GLU A 128 -3.35 6.95 -18.58
CA GLU A 128 -2.22 6.41 -19.33
C GLU A 128 -1.04 6.16 -18.39
N ILE A 129 -0.28 5.09 -18.65
CA ILE A 129 0.93 4.77 -17.89
C ILE A 129 2.17 5.07 -18.73
N PHE A 130 3.11 5.78 -18.12
CA PHE A 130 4.37 6.14 -18.74
C PHE A 130 5.57 5.59 -17.98
N THR A 131 6.69 5.47 -18.69
CA THR A 131 8.03 5.40 -18.12
C THR A 131 8.77 6.68 -18.45
N PHE A 132 9.56 7.18 -17.50
CA PHE A 132 10.36 8.40 -17.68
C PHE A 132 11.61 8.37 -16.81
N ASP A 133 12.76 8.58 -17.42
CA ASP A 133 14.08 8.59 -16.78
C ASP A 133 14.79 9.96 -16.89
N GLY A 134 14.11 10.97 -17.42
CA GLY A 134 14.63 12.33 -17.58
C GLY A 134 14.62 13.17 -16.30
N ASP A 135 15.28 14.33 -16.37
CA ASP A 135 15.19 15.36 -15.34
C ASP A 135 13.84 16.06 -15.43
N CYS A 136 13.19 16.33 -14.29
CA CYS A 136 11.84 16.90 -14.21
C CYS A 136 11.77 18.41 -14.56
N ASP A 137 12.60 18.88 -15.49
CA ASP A 137 12.77 20.28 -15.90
C ASP A 137 11.81 20.64 -17.05
N THR A 138 10.51 20.53 -16.78
CA THR A 138 9.35 20.98 -17.56
C THR A 138 9.17 20.43 -18.99
N THR A 139 7.95 19.96 -19.29
CA THR A 139 7.51 19.19 -20.47
C THR A 139 8.22 17.83 -20.63
N TYR A 140 7.53 16.77 -20.22
CA TYR A 140 7.99 15.37 -20.26
C TYR A 140 7.93 14.80 -21.69
N THR A 141 8.43 15.54 -22.69
CA THR A 141 8.37 15.18 -24.12
C THR A 141 9.11 13.89 -24.48
N THR A 142 9.99 13.40 -23.60
CA THR A 142 10.68 12.11 -23.75
C THR A 142 10.07 11.00 -22.89
N ALA A 143 8.96 11.24 -22.19
CA ALA A 143 8.18 10.19 -21.56
C ALA A 143 7.72 9.17 -22.61
N ILE A 144 7.85 7.90 -22.27
CA ILE A 144 7.53 6.79 -23.14
C ILE A 144 6.28 6.13 -22.58
N SER A 145 5.18 6.20 -23.32
CA SER A 145 3.96 5.43 -23.03
C SER A 145 4.28 3.94 -22.95
N THR A 146 3.74 3.25 -21.96
CA THR A 146 3.80 1.78 -21.90
C THR A 146 2.88 1.12 -22.93
N GLY A 147 1.97 1.90 -23.55
CA GLY A 147 0.89 1.42 -24.39
C GLY A 147 -0.40 1.13 -23.62
N ASP A 148 -0.40 1.28 -22.29
CA ASP A 148 -1.56 1.11 -21.44
C ASP A 148 -2.28 2.45 -21.26
N TYR A 149 -3.32 2.66 -22.06
CA TYR A 149 -4.17 3.86 -21.99
C TYR A 149 -5.63 3.49 -22.20
N ASN A 150 -6.53 4.21 -21.51
CA ASN A 150 -7.97 4.10 -21.69
C ASN A 150 -8.68 5.34 -21.15
N ASP A 151 -9.74 5.76 -21.82
CA ASP A 151 -10.59 6.89 -21.46
C ASP A 151 -12.01 6.46 -21.06
N ASP A 152 -12.41 5.22 -21.33
CA ASP A 152 -13.76 4.74 -21.05
C ASP A 152 -13.77 3.41 -20.28
N ASN A 153 -14.58 3.31 -19.25
CA ASN A 153 -14.92 2.07 -18.56
C ASN A 153 -16.38 1.72 -18.83
N SER A 154 -16.61 0.89 -19.83
CA SER A 154 -17.96 0.41 -20.20
C SER A 154 -18.69 -0.31 -19.07
N ALA A 155 -17.99 -0.83 -18.07
CA ALA A 155 -18.55 -1.51 -16.90
C ALA A 155 -18.85 -0.57 -15.72
N CYS A 156 -18.46 0.71 -15.78
CA CYS A 156 -18.68 1.67 -14.70
C CYS A 156 -20.16 2.05 -14.56
N THR A 157 -20.71 1.86 -13.37
CA THR A 157 -22.12 2.20 -13.06
C THR A 157 -22.29 3.16 -11.88
N ILE A 158 -21.20 3.60 -11.26
CA ILE A 158 -21.23 4.33 -9.98
C ILE A 158 -20.60 5.72 -10.02
N SER A 159 -20.06 6.17 -11.15
CA SER A 159 -19.47 7.51 -11.23
C SER A 159 -20.54 8.60 -11.30
N SER A 160 -20.18 9.82 -10.87
CA SER A 160 -21.03 11.01 -11.03
C SER A 160 -20.97 11.59 -12.45
N VAL A 161 -20.14 11.01 -13.33
CA VAL A 161 -20.02 11.39 -14.74
C VAL A 161 -21.29 10.97 -15.50
N ASP A 162 -21.70 11.76 -16.50
CA ASP A 162 -22.83 11.41 -17.37
C ASP A 162 -22.40 11.29 -18.85
N PRO A 163 -22.51 10.10 -19.46
CA PRO A 163 -22.78 8.79 -18.85
C PRO A 163 -21.66 8.29 -17.90
N PRO A 164 -21.99 7.42 -16.92
CA PRO A 164 -21.01 6.93 -15.94
C PRO A 164 -19.79 6.19 -16.52
N ARG A 165 -19.92 5.65 -17.74
CA ARG A 165 -18.87 4.92 -18.44
C ARG A 165 -17.66 5.75 -18.88
N PHE A 166 -17.72 7.07 -18.73
CA PHE A 166 -16.63 7.98 -19.06
C PHE A 166 -15.56 8.09 -17.96
N ALA A 167 -15.72 7.37 -16.86
CA ALA A 167 -14.59 7.11 -15.96
C ALA A 167 -13.67 6.07 -16.60
N ALA A 168 -12.35 6.16 -16.42
CA ALA A 168 -11.39 5.28 -17.07
C ALA A 168 -11.11 3.98 -16.27
N LEU A 169 -10.62 2.95 -16.97
CA LEU A 169 -10.15 1.67 -16.42
C LEU A 169 -8.99 1.11 -17.23
N LEU A 170 -7.86 0.80 -16.59
CA LEU A 170 -6.82 -0.07 -17.14
C LEU A 170 -6.88 -1.40 -16.37
N SER A 171 -7.24 -2.49 -17.05
CA SER A 171 -7.33 -3.83 -16.46
C SER A 171 -6.11 -4.66 -16.85
N ASP A 172 -5.67 -5.55 -15.95
CA ASP A 172 -4.67 -6.59 -16.23
C ASP A 172 -3.33 -6.07 -16.77
N VAL A 173 -2.91 -4.88 -16.32
CA VAL A 173 -1.67 -4.25 -16.76
C VAL A 173 -0.49 -4.91 -16.06
N THR A 174 0.35 -5.62 -16.81
CA THR A 174 1.56 -6.29 -16.27
C THR A 174 2.80 -5.45 -16.54
N LEU A 175 3.42 -4.97 -15.47
CA LEU A 175 4.59 -4.11 -15.50
C LEU A 175 5.81 -4.87 -14.95
N ALA A 176 6.96 -4.70 -15.60
CA ALA A 176 8.23 -5.22 -15.10
C ALA A 176 8.74 -4.36 -13.92
N PRO A 177 9.80 -4.78 -13.21
CA PRO A 177 10.46 -3.91 -12.25
C PRO A 177 10.90 -2.59 -12.90
N GLY A 178 10.55 -1.45 -12.31
CA GLY A 178 10.80 -0.14 -12.90
C GLY A 178 10.11 1.02 -12.18
N THR A 179 10.28 2.23 -12.72
CA THR A 179 9.53 3.42 -12.29
C THR A 179 8.52 3.77 -13.37
N TYR A 180 7.29 3.97 -12.95
CA TYR A 180 6.13 4.26 -13.78
C TYR A 180 5.41 5.51 -13.26
N PHE A 181 4.68 6.15 -14.15
CA PHE A 181 3.84 7.30 -13.84
C PHE A 181 2.44 6.99 -14.34
N VAL A 182 1.51 6.80 -13.40
CA VAL A 182 0.08 6.63 -13.69
C VAL A 182 -0.50 8.03 -13.78
N VAL A 183 -0.88 8.45 -14.98
CA VAL A 183 -1.32 9.82 -15.26
C VAL A 183 -2.83 9.84 -15.40
N VAL A 184 -3.48 10.73 -14.64
CA VAL A 184 -4.92 11.03 -14.75
C VAL A 184 -5.07 12.35 -15.49
N ASP A 185 -5.74 12.33 -16.64
CA ASP A 185 -6.08 13.50 -17.46
C ASP A 185 -7.60 13.52 -17.72
N GLY A 186 -8.11 14.47 -18.50
CA GLY A 186 -9.51 14.55 -18.89
C GLY A 186 -9.73 14.64 -20.39
N TYR A 187 -10.72 13.89 -20.88
CA TYR A 187 -11.04 13.86 -22.29
C TYR A 187 -11.45 15.24 -22.82
N ASN A 188 -10.79 15.69 -23.89
CA ASN A 188 -10.93 17.04 -24.45
C ASN A 188 -10.62 18.17 -23.45
N GLY A 189 -9.67 17.95 -22.53
CA GLY A 189 -9.24 18.95 -21.56
C GLY A 189 -10.26 19.22 -20.45
N LYS A 190 -11.15 18.26 -20.20
CA LYS A 190 -12.07 18.33 -19.06
C LYS A 190 -11.29 18.24 -17.75
N THR A 191 -11.80 18.90 -16.72
CA THR A 191 -11.22 18.85 -15.38
C THR A 191 -12.33 18.71 -14.35
N GLY A 192 -12.00 18.18 -13.18
CA GLY A 192 -12.95 17.93 -12.11
C GLY A 192 -12.33 17.16 -10.95
N ASN A 193 -13.19 16.56 -10.14
CA ASN A 193 -12.83 15.67 -9.05
C ASN A 193 -12.74 14.24 -9.57
N TYR A 194 -11.80 13.45 -9.03
CA TYR A 194 -11.66 12.04 -9.31
C TYR A 194 -11.19 11.26 -8.08
N GLN A 195 -11.59 10.00 -7.99
CA GLN A 195 -10.89 9.01 -7.18
C GLN A 195 -10.00 8.18 -8.10
N LEU A 196 -8.80 7.86 -7.67
CA LEU A 196 -7.91 6.91 -8.33
C LEU A 196 -7.78 5.69 -7.42
N ASP A 197 -8.19 4.53 -7.93
CA ASP A 197 -8.00 3.24 -7.26
C ASP A 197 -7.03 2.38 -8.08
N ILE A 198 -5.97 1.90 -7.45
CA ILE A 198 -4.99 0.98 -8.04
C ILE A 198 -4.93 -0.26 -7.16
N THR A 199 -5.17 -1.43 -7.74
CA THR A 199 -5.15 -2.72 -7.05
C THR A 199 -4.06 -3.59 -7.66
N GLU A 200 -3.26 -4.27 -6.84
CA GLU A 200 -2.43 -5.37 -7.32
C GLU A 200 -3.26 -6.64 -7.50
N ILE A 201 -3.13 -7.25 -8.67
CA ILE A 201 -3.83 -8.48 -9.07
C ILE A 201 -2.85 -9.55 -9.60
N THR A 202 -1.55 -9.43 -9.30
CA THR A 202 -0.52 -10.43 -9.65
C THR A 202 -0.94 -11.84 -9.22
N GLY A 203 -0.87 -12.81 -10.13
CA GLY A 203 -1.23 -14.21 -9.87
C GLY A 203 -2.73 -14.47 -9.69
N ARG A 204 -3.56 -13.41 -9.65
CA ARG A 204 -5.01 -13.53 -9.79
C ARG A 204 -5.26 -13.77 -11.30
N PHE A 205 -6.16 -14.71 -11.64
CA PHE A 205 -6.46 -15.23 -12.99
C PHE A 205 -5.66 -16.40 -13.56
N GLU A 206 -4.61 -16.92 -12.90
CA GLU A 206 -3.75 -17.90 -13.57
C GLU A 206 -4.39 -19.28 -13.85
N ASN A 207 -5.49 -19.68 -13.19
CA ASN A 207 -5.96 -21.07 -13.25
C ASN A 207 -7.48 -21.35 -13.25
N ASP A 208 -8.37 -20.35 -13.23
CA ASP A 208 -9.79 -20.63 -13.02
C ASP A 208 -10.70 -20.17 -14.16
N ASN A 209 -11.44 -21.14 -14.72
CA ASN A 209 -12.69 -20.96 -15.48
C ASN A 209 -13.81 -20.22 -14.69
N TYR A 210 -13.47 -19.63 -13.56
CA TYR A 210 -14.32 -18.77 -12.73
C TYR A 210 -14.17 -17.28 -13.09
N ALA A 211 -13.32 -16.97 -14.07
CA ALA A 211 -13.36 -15.70 -14.80
C ALA A 211 -14.71 -15.57 -15.52
N LEU A 212 -15.71 -15.15 -14.75
CA LEU A 212 -16.83 -14.31 -15.14
C LEU A 212 -17.40 -14.58 -16.53
N ASN A 213 -18.46 -15.39 -16.57
CA ASN A 213 -19.61 -14.96 -17.34
C ASN A 213 -19.96 -13.56 -16.81
N ASP A 214 -19.94 -12.59 -17.71
CA ASP A 214 -20.13 -11.13 -17.60
C ASP A 214 -21.40 -10.64 -16.87
N SER A 215 -22.03 -11.52 -16.09
CA SER A 215 -23.25 -11.24 -15.36
C SER A 215 -23.13 -11.81 -13.95
N ILE A 216 -22.53 -10.99 -13.08
CA ILE A 216 -22.86 -10.96 -11.65
C ILE A 216 -22.29 -12.19 -10.91
N ILE A 217 -21.77 -12.00 -9.70
CA ILE A 217 -22.01 -13.01 -8.66
C ILE A 217 -23.53 -13.14 -8.64
N GLU A 218 -24.11 -14.08 -9.40
CA GLU A 218 -25.56 -14.22 -9.53
C GLU A 218 -26.14 -14.17 -8.13
N THR A 219 -26.70 -13.02 -7.74
CA THR A 219 -27.15 -12.80 -6.36
C THR A 219 -28.31 -13.73 -6.04
N SER A 220 -28.89 -14.35 -7.07
CA SER A 220 -29.79 -15.51 -7.05
C SER A 220 -29.21 -16.72 -6.31
N ASP A 221 -27.93 -17.04 -6.54
CA ASP A 221 -27.23 -18.17 -5.90
C ASP A 221 -26.44 -17.74 -4.65
N HIS A 222 -26.29 -16.44 -4.43
CA HIS A 222 -25.64 -15.83 -3.26
C HIS A 222 -26.56 -14.82 -2.54
N PRO A 223 -27.58 -15.31 -1.79
CA PRO A 223 -28.54 -14.46 -1.08
C PRO A 223 -27.90 -13.52 -0.05
N GLU A 224 -26.65 -13.77 0.36
CA GLU A 224 -25.83 -12.91 1.21
C GLU A 224 -25.44 -11.56 0.60
N PHE A 225 -25.41 -11.42 -0.74
CA PHE A 225 -25.08 -10.16 -1.43
C PHE A 225 -26.32 -9.40 -1.94
N LEU A 226 -27.52 -9.98 -1.76
CA LEU A 226 -28.80 -9.48 -2.28
C LEU A 226 -29.25 -8.13 -1.68
N TYR A 227 -28.60 -7.65 -0.62
CA TYR A 227 -28.95 -6.41 0.09
C TYR A 227 -28.01 -5.23 -0.19
N ILE A 228 -27.01 -5.40 -1.05
CA ILE A 228 -25.98 -4.38 -1.27
C ILE A 228 -26.18 -3.68 -2.62
N GLU A 229 -27.31 -2.96 -2.77
CA GLU A 229 -27.65 -2.25 -4.02
C GLU A 229 -26.59 -1.20 -4.41
N ASP A 230 -25.94 -0.56 -3.42
CA ASP A 230 -24.92 0.48 -3.63
C ASP A 230 -23.50 -0.04 -3.95
N TYR A 231 -23.17 -1.30 -3.61
CA TYR A 231 -21.81 -1.85 -3.82
C TYR A 231 -21.72 -2.88 -4.97
N ASN A 232 -22.80 -3.06 -5.75
CA ASN A 232 -22.81 -4.00 -6.87
C ASN A 232 -21.63 -3.79 -7.83
N TYR A 233 -21.22 -2.55 -8.06
CA TYR A 233 -20.04 -2.29 -8.90
C TYR A 233 -18.75 -2.76 -8.25
N GLU A 234 -18.52 -2.45 -6.97
CA GLU A 234 -17.29 -2.81 -6.25
C GLU A 234 -17.17 -4.33 -6.09
N VAL A 235 -18.26 -5.02 -5.75
CA VAL A 235 -18.35 -6.49 -5.72
C VAL A 235 -17.96 -7.08 -7.08
N ASN A 236 -18.58 -6.59 -8.16
CA ASN A 236 -18.33 -7.10 -9.50
C ASN A 236 -16.93 -6.73 -10.01
N LYS A 237 -16.39 -5.57 -9.60
CA LYS A 237 -15.02 -5.15 -9.89
C LYS A 237 -14.03 -6.10 -9.21
N LEU A 238 -14.19 -6.35 -7.92
CA LEU A 238 -13.30 -7.28 -7.20
C LEU A 238 -13.39 -8.69 -7.78
N GLY A 239 -14.58 -9.15 -8.17
CA GLY A 239 -14.71 -10.39 -8.95
C GLY A 239 -13.95 -10.35 -10.27
N ARG A 240 -13.99 -9.22 -10.99
CA ARG A 240 -13.24 -8.96 -12.24
C ARG A 240 -11.74 -8.75 -12.04
N ASP A 241 -11.31 -8.48 -10.82
CA ASP A 241 -9.92 -8.41 -10.39
C ASP A 241 -9.45 -9.76 -9.80
N GLY A 242 -10.34 -10.77 -9.77
CA GLY A 242 -10.01 -12.16 -9.52
C GLY A 242 -10.12 -12.55 -8.05
N TYR A 243 -10.74 -11.69 -7.23
CA TYR A 243 -11.07 -11.98 -5.85
C TYR A 243 -12.20 -13.02 -5.79
N ARG A 244 -12.06 -13.98 -4.88
CA ARG A 244 -13.08 -14.99 -4.58
C ARG A 244 -14.22 -14.36 -3.79
N ALA A 245 -15.42 -14.92 -3.91
CA ALA A 245 -16.61 -14.41 -3.22
C ALA A 245 -16.43 -14.27 -1.70
N TRP A 246 -15.63 -15.12 -1.07
CA TRP A 246 -15.32 -15.01 0.36
C TRP A 246 -14.34 -13.86 0.66
N GLU A 247 -13.33 -13.61 -0.18
CA GLU A 247 -12.43 -12.44 -0.06
C GLU A 247 -13.24 -11.14 -0.18
N ILE A 248 -14.15 -11.09 -1.17
CA ILE A 248 -15.03 -9.95 -1.40
C ILE A 248 -15.98 -9.74 -0.23
N LYS A 249 -16.55 -10.83 0.32
CA LYS A 249 -17.42 -10.76 1.50
C LYS A 249 -16.69 -10.19 2.71
N GLU A 250 -15.45 -10.60 2.91
CA GLU A 250 -14.60 -10.12 3.99
C GLU A 250 -14.34 -8.62 3.84
N MET A 251 -13.93 -8.18 2.64
CA MET A 251 -13.74 -6.77 2.28
C MET A 251 -15.02 -5.93 2.46
N LEU A 252 -16.20 -6.49 2.21
CA LEU A 252 -17.49 -5.79 2.32
C LEU A 252 -18.15 -5.93 3.69
N SER A 253 -17.69 -6.87 4.53
CA SER A 253 -18.17 -7.04 5.91
C SER A 253 -17.57 -6.02 6.89
N ILE A 254 -16.70 -5.14 6.38
CA ILE A 254 -16.10 -4.01 7.08
C ILE A 254 -17.21 -3.02 7.47
N THR A 255 -17.55 -3.02 8.76
CA THR A 255 -18.31 -1.91 9.36
C THR A 255 -17.38 -0.71 9.54
N ASP A 256 -17.92 0.52 9.47
CA ASP A 256 -17.28 1.86 9.53
C ASP A 256 -16.36 2.13 10.77
N THR A 257 -16.06 1.10 11.56
CA THR A 257 -15.10 1.09 12.67
C THR A 257 -13.78 0.37 12.36
N ASP A 258 -13.67 -0.34 11.25
CA ASP A 258 -12.39 -0.91 10.80
C ASP A 258 -11.70 0.06 9.84
N PRO A 259 -10.44 0.48 10.11
CA PRO A 259 -9.71 1.34 9.21
C PRO A 259 -9.52 0.63 7.87
N ILE A 260 -10.00 1.27 6.80
CA ILE A 260 -9.89 0.86 5.39
C ILE A 260 -8.40 0.66 5.04
N VAL A 261 -7.87 -0.55 5.26
CA VAL A 261 -6.53 -0.99 4.83
C VAL A 261 -6.52 -2.51 4.56
N SER A 262 -7.66 -3.14 4.25
CA SER A 262 -7.70 -4.57 3.92
C SER A 262 -7.00 -4.82 2.58
N SER A 263 -5.84 -5.47 2.63
CA SER A 263 -5.03 -5.99 1.51
C SER A 263 -3.89 -5.12 0.96
N ARG A 264 -3.13 -4.36 1.77
CA ARG A 264 -1.78 -3.96 1.31
C ARG A 264 -0.95 -5.21 0.96
N THR A 265 -0.89 -5.59 -0.31
CA THR A 265 -0.23 -6.82 -0.79
C THR A 265 1.13 -6.53 -1.40
N SER A 266 1.36 -5.31 -1.88
CA SER A 266 2.65 -4.82 -2.37
C SER A 266 2.73 -3.30 -2.30
N GLY A 267 3.85 -2.73 -2.73
CA GLY A 267 4.19 -1.33 -2.56
C GLY A 267 5.69 -1.24 -2.64
N THR A 268 6.21 -1.03 -3.84
CA THR A 268 7.64 -1.22 -4.01
C THR A 268 8.33 0.07 -3.64
N ASN A 269 9.29 -0.09 -2.74
CA ASN A 269 9.86 0.85 -1.80
C ASN A 269 9.18 1.00 -0.45
N THR A 270 8.11 0.27 -0.13
CA THR A 270 7.60 0.24 1.25
C THR A 270 8.25 -0.91 2.01
N PRO A 271 9.06 -0.63 3.06
CA PRO A 271 9.64 -1.69 3.88
C PRO A 271 8.58 -2.66 4.38
N LYS A 272 8.98 -3.92 4.52
CA LYS A 272 8.10 -4.99 4.98
C LYS A 272 8.78 -5.89 6.00
N ILE A 273 7.98 -6.56 6.82
CA ILE A 273 8.44 -7.64 7.71
C ILE A 273 7.65 -8.91 7.37
N ILE A 274 8.36 -9.98 7.02
CA ILE A 274 7.74 -11.26 6.68
C ILE A 274 7.42 -12.02 7.98
N LEU A 275 6.16 -12.41 8.14
CA LEU A 275 5.59 -13.04 9.33
C LEU A 275 5.42 -14.54 9.12
N GLU A 276 5.62 -15.34 10.17
CA GLU A 276 5.37 -16.79 10.18
C GLU A 276 3.87 -17.05 10.33
N THR A 277 3.18 -17.09 9.19
CA THR A 277 1.71 -17.20 9.11
C THR A 277 1.26 -18.56 8.60
N GLY A 278 2.14 -19.55 8.53
CA GLY A 278 1.77 -20.95 8.35
C GLY A 278 2.56 -21.65 7.25
N ALA A 279 1.86 -22.25 6.29
CA ALA A 279 2.52 -22.95 5.18
C ALA A 279 3.04 -21.99 4.09
N THR A 280 2.36 -20.86 3.93
CA THR A 280 2.76 -19.73 3.11
C THR A 280 2.82 -18.52 4.02
N ASP A 281 3.94 -17.82 4.02
CA ASP A 281 4.17 -16.67 4.88
C ASP A 281 3.70 -15.37 4.23
N SER A 282 3.05 -14.53 5.03
CA SER A 282 2.56 -13.21 4.64
C SER A 282 3.45 -12.10 5.19
N ALA A 283 3.28 -10.87 4.71
CA ALA A 283 4.09 -9.72 5.13
C ALA A 283 3.26 -8.61 5.77
N ALA A 284 3.83 -7.95 6.78
CA ALA A 284 3.35 -6.66 7.27
C ALA A 284 4.12 -5.52 6.58
N TYR A 285 3.42 -4.47 6.15
CA TYR A 285 4.01 -3.36 5.40
C TYR A 285 4.09 -2.09 6.22
N TYR A 286 5.14 -1.29 6.00
CA TYR A 286 5.33 -0.01 6.68
C TYR A 286 4.13 0.94 6.44
N VAL A 287 3.68 1.56 7.53
CA VAL A 287 2.56 2.51 7.54
C VAL A 287 3.01 3.89 8.00
N SER A 288 3.76 3.97 9.10
CA SER A 288 4.14 5.27 9.70
C SER A 288 5.32 5.16 10.67
N GLY A 289 5.78 6.29 11.21
CA GLY A 289 6.83 6.36 12.23
C GLY A 289 8.19 6.88 11.75
N THR A 290 8.29 7.31 10.48
CA THR A 290 9.46 8.07 9.98
C THR A 290 9.78 9.28 10.87
N GLY A 291 11.06 9.54 11.10
CA GLY A 291 11.53 10.59 12.00
C GLY A 291 11.42 10.23 13.49
N THR A 292 11.19 8.97 13.83
CA THR A 292 11.10 8.47 15.21
C THR A 292 11.95 7.21 15.42
N THR A 293 12.05 6.73 16.67
CA THR A 293 12.70 5.45 17.00
C THR A 293 11.79 4.24 16.77
N THR A 294 10.51 4.44 16.45
CA THR A 294 9.52 3.36 16.38
C THR A 294 8.76 3.47 15.08
N ILE A 295 8.95 2.49 14.20
CA ILE A 295 8.21 2.40 12.94
C ILE A 295 7.09 1.38 13.07
N LEU A 296 5.94 1.71 12.48
CA LEU A 296 4.75 0.91 12.46
C LEU A 296 4.63 0.20 11.12
N PHE A 297 4.46 -1.11 11.19
CA PHE A 297 4.04 -1.98 10.12
C PHE A 297 2.63 -2.47 10.42
N GLN A 298 1.90 -2.83 9.38
CA GLN A 298 0.55 -3.37 9.52
C GLN A 298 0.39 -4.60 8.63
N TYR A 299 -0.22 -5.62 9.19
CA TYR A 299 -0.54 -6.87 8.51
C TYR A 299 -2.03 -7.15 8.64
N VAL A 300 -2.64 -7.58 7.55
CA VAL A 300 -4.04 -8.01 7.52
C VAL A 300 -4.05 -9.50 7.31
N ILE A 301 -4.69 -10.22 8.23
CA ILE A 301 -4.71 -11.68 8.21
C ILE A 301 -5.45 -12.15 6.96
N GLN A 302 -4.82 -13.05 6.19
CA GLN A 302 -5.43 -13.67 5.03
C GLN A 302 -6.08 -15.00 5.42
N SER A 303 -7.05 -15.46 4.62
CA SER A 303 -7.60 -16.81 4.79
C SER A 303 -6.53 -17.87 4.56
N GLY A 304 -6.52 -18.88 5.41
CA GLY A 304 -5.51 -19.94 5.42
C GLY A 304 -4.28 -19.63 6.27
N ASP A 305 -4.06 -18.36 6.67
CA ASP A 305 -3.01 -18.02 7.62
C ASP A 305 -3.29 -18.66 8.99
N SER A 306 -2.26 -19.16 9.67
CA SER A 306 -2.38 -19.76 10.99
C SER A 306 -1.06 -19.67 11.75
N SER A 307 -1.13 -19.21 13.00
CA SER A 307 0.01 -19.16 13.90
C SER A 307 -0.45 -19.28 15.35
N ASN A 308 0.18 -20.17 16.12
CA ASN A 308 -0.16 -20.33 17.54
C ASN A 308 0.42 -19.22 18.42
N ASP A 309 1.46 -18.55 17.94
CA ASP A 309 2.07 -17.38 18.54
C ASP A 309 2.89 -16.68 17.45
N LEU A 310 2.38 -15.55 16.96
CA LEU A 310 2.91 -14.88 15.78
C LEU A 310 4.31 -14.34 16.04
N ASP A 311 5.25 -14.70 15.17
CA ASP A 311 6.57 -14.09 15.08
C ASP A 311 6.92 -13.84 13.60
N TYR A 312 8.11 -13.33 13.34
CA TYR A 312 8.67 -13.19 12.00
C TYR A 312 9.59 -14.36 11.62
N ILE A 313 9.80 -14.54 10.32
CA ILE A 313 10.39 -15.78 9.78
C ILE A 313 11.84 -16.04 10.16
N SER A 314 12.58 -14.97 10.44
CA SER A 314 13.99 -15.05 10.78
C SER A 314 14.52 -13.70 11.26
N THR A 315 15.77 -13.69 11.72
CA THR A 315 16.48 -12.44 12.05
C THR A 315 16.68 -11.51 10.85
N SER A 316 16.40 -11.95 9.61
CA SER A 316 16.51 -11.14 8.38
C SER A 316 15.15 -10.85 7.74
N ALA A 317 14.03 -11.07 8.46
CA ALA A 317 12.70 -10.90 7.90
C ALA A 317 12.27 -9.45 7.62
N LEU A 318 12.98 -8.46 8.18
CA LEU A 318 12.77 -7.05 7.88
C LEU A 318 13.55 -6.65 6.63
N GLU A 319 12.83 -6.22 5.61
CA GLU A 319 13.34 -5.90 4.29
C GLU A 319 12.93 -4.47 3.88
N GLU A 320 13.82 -3.73 3.23
CA GLU A 320 13.51 -2.37 2.76
C GLU A 320 12.62 -2.36 1.52
N ASN A 321 12.51 -3.50 0.82
CA ASN A 321 11.66 -3.69 -0.35
C ASN A 321 11.85 -2.61 -1.45
N GLY A 322 13.08 -2.09 -1.62
CA GLY A 322 13.41 -1.00 -2.54
C GLY A 322 13.48 0.40 -1.90
N GLY A 323 12.96 0.55 -0.68
CA GLY A 323 13.02 1.79 0.09
C GLY A 323 14.33 1.91 0.86
N THR A 324 14.39 2.80 1.84
CA THR A 324 15.51 2.85 2.79
C THR A 324 15.03 3.12 4.21
N ILE A 325 15.78 2.60 5.19
CA ILE A 325 15.64 2.95 6.61
C ILE A 325 16.98 3.50 7.09
N ARG A 326 17.06 4.82 7.31
CA ARG A 326 18.32 5.54 7.57
C ARG A 326 18.20 6.51 8.73
N ASP A 327 19.30 6.85 9.38
CA ASP A 327 19.32 7.99 10.31
C ASP A 327 19.29 9.35 9.58
N VAL A 328 19.32 10.44 10.34
CA VAL A 328 19.40 11.82 9.82
C VAL A 328 20.74 12.15 9.16
N ASN A 329 21.75 11.30 9.34
CA ASN A 329 23.08 11.39 8.76
C ASN A 329 23.26 10.50 7.53
N PHE A 330 22.18 9.85 7.06
CA PHE A 330 22.13 8.92 5.93
C PHE A 330 22.91 7.60 6.15
N ASN A 331 23.12 7.18 7.40
CA ASN A 331 23.62 5.85 7.70
C ASN A 331 22.48 4.82 7.59
N ASP A 332 22.68 3.75 6.81
CA ASP A 332 21.73 2.64 6.68
C ASP A 332 21.57 1.90 8.01
N ALA A 333 20.33 1.63 8.41
CA ALA A 333 20.04 0.89 9.61
C ALA A 333 20.42 -0.61 9.47
N ILE A 334 20.91 -1.20 10.55
CA ILE A 334 21.07 -2.64 10.68
C ILE A 334 19.70 -3.25 11.00
N LEU A 335 19.13 -3.95 10.02
CA LEU A 335 17.78 -4.53 10.06
C LEU A 335 17.69 -5.91 10.72
N THR A 336 18.79 -6.39 11.32
CA THR A 336 18.81 -7.68 12.00
C THR A 336 17.85 -7.66 13.19
N LEU A 337 16.78 -8.45 13.10
CA LEU A 337 15.79 -8.60 14.15
C LEU A 337 16.32 -9.50 15.29
N PRO A 338 15.79 -9.38 16.51
CA PRO A 338 16.02 -10.35 17.58
C PRO A 338 15.73 -11.79 17.12
N THR A 339 16.34 -12.81 17.71
CA THR A 339 16.01 -14.20 17.35
C THR A 339 14.54 -14.50 17.70
N PRO A 340 13.74 -15.07 16.79
CA PRO A 340 12.35 -15.44 17.08
C PRO A 340 12.21 -16.25 18.38
N GLY A 341 11.16 -15.97 19.15
CA GLY A 341 10.89 -16.53 20.48
C GLY A 341 11.86 -16.12 21.61
N THR A 342 12.79 -15.19 21.37
CA THR A 342 13.72 -14.69 22.40
C THR A 342 13.40 -13.26 22.83
N ALA A 343 13.92 -12.82 23.97
CA ALA A 343 13.68 -11.47 24.48
C ALA A 343 13.91 -10.40 23.39
N GLY A 344 12.86 -9.64 23.10
CA GLY A 344 12.87 -8.62 22.07
C GLY A 344 12.15 -9.00 20.77
N SER A 345 11.83 -10.29 20.53
CA SER A 345 11.02 -10.71 19.38
C SER A 345 9.53 -10.49 19.59
N LEU A 346 8.75 -10.61 18.51
CA LEU A 346 7.30 -10.37 18.57
C LEU A 346 6.62 -11.36 19.51
N ALA A 347 6.86 -12.67 19.32
CA ALA A 347 6.28 -13.74 20.17
C ALA A 347 6.76 -13.69 21.63
N ALA A 348 7.96 -13.13 21.90
CA ALA A 348 8.40 -12.95 23.28
C ALA A 348 7.69 -11.79 24.00
N ASN A 349 7.21 -10.80 23.24
CA ASN A 349 6.61 -9.59 23.78
C ASN A 349 5.07 -9.61 23.76
N LYS A 350 4.47 -10.42 22.90
CA LYS A 350 3.04 -10.43 22.60
C LYS A 350 2.57 -11.85 22.38
N ALA A 351 1.33 -12.13 22.78
CA ALA A 351 0.67 -13.42 22.56
C ALA A 351 -0.43 -13.24 21.52
N LEU A 352 -0.04 -13.31 20.24
CA LEU A 352 -0.94 -13.09 19.10
C LEU A 352 -1.17 -14.42 18.39
N VAL A 353 -2.41 -14.91 18.41
CA VAL A 353 -2.81 -16.14 17.74
C VAL A 353 -3.53 -15.78 16.45
N ILE A 354 -3.15 -16.40 15.34
CA ILE A 354 -3.85 -16.30 14.05
C ILE A 354 -4.61 -17.59 13.80
N ASP A 355 -5.92 -17.47 13.55
CA ASP A 355 -6.80 -18.55 13.13
C ASP A 355 -7.56 -18.17 11.86
N GLY A 356 -6.88 -18.29 10.71
CA GLY A 356 -7.42 -18.08 9.38
C GLY A 356 -8.00 -19.32 8.72
N ILE A 357 -8.04 -20.48 9.40
CA ILE A 357 -8.47 -21.74 8.80
C ILE A 357 -9.97 -21.93 9.01
N ALA A 358 -10.76 -21.78 7.95
CA ALA A 358 -12.19 -22.02 8.01
C ALA A 358 -12.50 -23.49 8.40
N PRO A 359 -13.47 -23.73 9.31
CA PRO A 359 -13.85 -25.09 9.70
C PRO A 359 -14.51 -25.83 8.53
N THR A 360 -14.21 -27.12 8.38
CA THR A 360 -14.85 -27.98 7.37
C THR A 360 -15.91 -28.88 7.99
N VAL A 361 -17.08 -28.96 7.35
CA VAL A 361 -18.15 -29.87 7.79
C VAL A 361 -17.82 -31.29 7.33
N VAL A 362 -17.41 -32.13 8.26
CA VAL A 362 -16.97 -33.52 7.96
C VAL A 362 -18.17 -34.46 7.75
N SER A 363 -19.29 -34.23 8.44
CA SER A 363 -20.54 -34.94 8.19
C SER A 363 -21.73 -34.18 8.76
N VAL A 364 -22.88 -34.38 8.13
CA VAL A 364 -24.19 -33.95 8.64
C VAL A 364 -25.06 -35.19 8.76
N SER A 365 -25.75 -35.36 9.89
CA SER A 365 -26.70 -36.46 10.09
C SER A 365 -28.00 -35.95 10.71
N SER A 366 -29.09 -36.66 10.43
CA SER A 366 -30.41 -36.39 11.01
C SER A 366 -30.96 -37.65 11.66
N THR A 367 -31.60 -37.52 12.82
CA THR A 367 -32.35 -38.60 13.46
C THR A 367 -33.83 -38.50 13.11
N SER A 368 -34.43 -39.63 12.72
CA SER A 368 -35.85 -39.79 12.43
C SER A 368 -36.73 -39.79 13.66
#